data_AF-A0A2T4HV99-F1
#
_entry.id   AF-A0A2T4HV99-F1
#
_cell.length_a   1.000
_cell.length_b   1.000
_cell.length_c   1.000
_cell.angle_alpha   90.00
_cell.angle_beta   90.00
_cell.angle_gamma   90.00
#
_symmetry.space_group_name_H-M   'P 1'
#
loop_
_entity.id
_entity.type
_entity.pdbx_description
1 polymer ?
#
loop_
_entity_poly.entity_id
_entity_poly.type
_entity_poly.pdbx_seq_one_letter_code
_entity_poly.pdbx_strand_id
1 'polypeptide(L)'
;MSKARPEIELNWRDENYGSVYAVAAFRNYAGTFDWSERTHQRFRGCLKRAGFAFHQGRCSYIASSGSREERKRALCDELDRAGFQIVRGDVRGAA
;
A
#
# COMPACT_ATOMS: atom_id res chain seq x y z
N MET A 1 0.96 -20.77 -19.09
CA MET A 1 0.20 -19.52 -18.84
C MET A 1 1.02 -18.65 -17.90
N SER A 2 1.52 -17.51 -18.35
CA SER A 2 2.08 -16.49 -17.47
C SER A 2 0.99 -16.07 -16.50
N LYS A 3 1.14 -16.36 -15.19
CA LYS A 3 0.17 -15.91 -14.19
C LYS A 3 0.10 -14.39 -14.27
N ALA A 4 -1.12 -13.87 -14.44
CA ALA A 4 -1.35 -12.43 -14.43
C ALA A 4 -0.79 -11.83 -13.11
N ARG A 5 -0.20 -10.63 -13.20
CA ARG A 5 0.31 -9.95 -12.02
C ARG A 5 -0.87 -9.63 -11.09
N PRO A 6 -0.75 -9.81 -9.78
CA PRO A 6 -1.80 -9.38 -8.86
C PRO A 6 -1.99 -7.86 -8.96
N GLU A 7 -3.22 -7.43 -9.23
CA GLU A 7 -3.58 -6.02 -9.34
C GLU A 7 -3.96 -5.44 -7.99
N ILE A 8 -3.54 -4.20 -7.73
CA ILE A 8 -3.86 -3.49 -6.49
C ILE A 8 -4.19 -2.02 -6.76
N GLU A 9 -5.20 -1.53 -6.04
CA GLU A 9 -5.51 -0.11 -5.93
C GLU A 9 -5.01 0.45 -4.60
N LEU A 10 -4.27 1.56 -4.67
CA LEU A 10 -3.84 2.33 -3.50
C LEU A 10 -4.71 3.57 -3.35
N ASN A 11 -5.74 3.48 -2.50
CA ASN A 11 -6.60 4.60 -2.18
C ASN A 11 -5.94 5.46 -1.09
N TRP A 12 -5.08 6.39 -1.51
CA TRP A 12 -4.39 7.31 -0.60
C TRP A 12 -5.38 8.18 0.16
N ARG A 13 -5.10 8.39 1.45
CA ARG A 13 -5.89 9.20 2.35
C ARG A 13 -5.10 10.43 2.75
N ASP A 14 -5.73 11.59 2.60
CA ASP A 14 -5.19 12.87 3.09
C ASP A 14 -5.69 13.19 4.51
N GLU A 15 -6.62 12.40 5.04
CA GLU A 15 -7.22 12.59 6.36
C GLU A 15 -6.18 12.48 7.47
N ASN A 16 -6.05 13.55 8.25
CA ASN A 16 -5.35 13.54 9.52
C ASN A 16 -6.24 12.80 10.52
N TYR A 17 -5.85 11.60 10.96
CA TYR A 17 -6.71 10.69 11.76
C TYR A 17 -6.94 11.13 13.22
N GLY A 18 -6.89 12.44 13.50
CA GLY A 18 -7.01 13.02 14.83
C GLY A 18 -5.82 12.63 15.71
N SER A 19 -6.06 11.78 16.72
CA SER A 19 -5.04 11.29 17.66
C SER A 19 -3.99 10.35 17.05
N VAL A 20 -4.17 9.91 15.80
CA VAL A 20 -3.21 9.07 15.09
C VAL A 20 -2.37 9.93 14.16
N TYR A 21 -1.09 10.08 14.51
CA TYR A 21 -0.12 10.75 13.66
C TYR A 21 0.22 9.87 12.45
N ALA A 22 -0.31 10.23 11.30
CA ALA A 22 -0.10 9.55 10.02
C ALA A 22 0.58 10.49 9.03
N VAL A 23 1.75 10.11 8.53
CA VAL A 23 2.44 10.87 7.46
C VAL A 23 1.94 10.45 6.08
N ALA A 24 1.52 9.19 5.95
CA ALA A 24 0.82 8.66 4.77
C ALA A 24 -0.12 7.52 5.20
N ALA A 25 -1.25 7.38 4.52
CA ALA A 25 -2.16 6.27 4.74
C ALA A 25 -2.91 5.88 3.48
N PHE A 26 -3.32 4.62 3.39
CA PHE A 26 -4.16 4.15 2.30
C PHE A 26 -5.05 2.96 2.70
N ARG A 27 -6.03 2.68 1.85
CA ARG A 27 -6.78 1.41 1.85
C ARG A 27 -6.57 0.69 0.52
N ASN A 28 -6.54 -0.64 0.55
CA ASN A 28 -6.72 -1.47 -0.63
C ASN A 28 -8.20 -1.91 -0.71
N TYR A 29 -8.75 -2.00 -1.93
CA TYR A 29 -10.14 -2.39 -2.16
C TYR A 29 -10.30 -3.86 -2.57
N ALA A 30 -11.57 -4.30 -2.64
CA ALA A 30 -12.08 -5.67 -2.74
C ALA A 30 -11.41 -6.61 -3.77
N GLY A 31 -10.72 -6.08 -4.79
CA GLY A 31 -9.97 -6.90 -5.76
C GLY A 31 -8.84 -7.74 -5.16
N THR A 32 -8.51 -7.53 -3.88
CA THR A 32 -7.52 -8.35 -3.18
C THR A 32 -8.10 -9.58 -2.48
N PHE A 33 -9.42 -9.82 -2.50
CA PHE A 33 -10.04 -10.95 -1.77
C PHE A 33 -9.67 -12.31 -2.38
N ASP A 34 -9.58 -12.39 -3.71
CA ASP A 34 -9.25 -13.63 -4.43
C ASP A 34 -7.75 -13.94 -4.45
N TRP A 35 -6.96 -13.19 -3.68
CA TRP A 35 -5.53 -13.43 -3.58
C TRP A 35 -5.24 -14.71 -2.80
N SER A 36 -4.34 -15.53 -3.35
CA SER A 36 -3.77 -16.64 -2.57
C SER A 36 -3.07 -16.12 -1.31
N GLU A 37 -2.99 -16.95 -0.28
CA GLU A 37 -2.27 -16.60 0.97
C GLU A 37 -0.82 -16.17 0.69
N ARG A 38 -0.15 -16.80 -0.28
CA ARG A 38 1.20 -16.40 -0.72
C ARG A 38 1.25 -14.96 -1.24
N THR A 39 0.19 -14.51 -1.92
CA THR A 39 0.08 -13.14 -2.44
C THR A 39 -0.19 -12.16 -1.30
N HIS A 40 -1.06 -12.50 -0.36
CA HIS A 40 -1.25 -11.72 0.86
C HIS A 40 0.04 -11.59 1.69
N GLN A 41 0.80 -12.67 1.85
CA GLN A 41 2.09 -12.63 2.56
C GLN A 41 3.11 -11.72 1.86
N ARG A 42 3.22 -11.80 0.53
CA ARG A 42 4.06 -10.87 -0.26
C ARG A 42 3.64 -9.43 -0.04
N PHE A 43 2.34 -9.14 -0.11
CA PHE A 43 1.79 -7.80 0.10
C PHE A 43 2.10 -7.26 1.51
N ARG A 44 1.86 -8.07 2.56
CA ARG A 44 2.23 -7.75 3.95
C ARG A 44 3.73 -7.46 4.10
N GLY A 45 4.58 -8.20 3.38
CA GLY A 45 6.01 -7.95 3.31
C GLY A 45 6.36 -6.58 2.71
N CYS A 46 5.68 -6.19 1.63
CA CYS A 46 5.86 -4.88 0.99
C CYS A 46 5.47 -3.74 1.94
N LEU A 47 4.31 -3.85 2.60
CA LEU A 47 3.84 -2.91 3.61
C LEU A 47 4.87 -2.69 4.72
N LYS A 48 5.38 -3.78 5.30
CA LYS A 48 6.38 -3.73 6.37
C LYS A 48 7.66 -3.02 5.93
N ARG A 49 8.17 -3.31 4.73
CA ARG A 49 9.40 -2.67 4.20
C ARG A 49 9.20 -1.20 3.84
N ALA A 50 8.00 -0.84 3.37
CA ALA A 50 7.63 0.55 3.09
C ALA A 50 7.30 1.37 4.35
N GLY A 51 7.22 0.74 5.53
CA GLY A 51 6.96 1.40 6.81
C GLY A 51 5.48 1.59 7.14
N PHE A 52 4.59 0.78 6.56
CA PHE A 52 3.15 0.80 6.84
C PHE A 52 2.74 -0.32 7.79
N ALA A 53 1.83 0.01 8.71
CA ALA A 53 1.16 -0.94 9.59
C ALA A 53 -0.36 -0.82 9.45
N PHE A 54 -1.09 -1.92 9.61
CA PHE A 54 -2.55 -1.89 9.58
C PHE A 54 -3.09 -1.34 10.90
N HIS A 55 -3.93 -0.31 10.81
CA HIS A 55 -4.64 0.27 11.95
C HIS A 55 -6.09 -0.19 11.96
N GLN A 56 -6.44 -1.05 12.93
CA GLN A 56 -7.77 -1.69 13.00
C GLN A 56 -8.91 -0.67 13.07
N GLY A 57 -8.84 0.31 13.97
CA GLY A 57 -9.92 1.30 14.15
C GLY A 57 -10.17 2.24 12.96
N ARG A 58 -9.29 2.20 11.94
CA ARG A 58 -9.40 3.03 10.72
C ARG A 58 -9.51 2.19 9.46
N CYS A 59 -9.43 0.86 9.57
CA CYS A 59 -9.36 -0.09 8.47
C CYS A 59 -8.40 0.37 7.36
N SER A 60 -7.22 0.87 7.74
CA SER A 60 -6.27 1.51 6.82
C SER A 60 -4.84 1.14 7.17
N TYR A 61 -3.96 1.12 6.18
CA TYR A 61 -2.53 1.03 6.37
C TYR A 61 -1.95 2.42 6.59
N ILE A 62 -1.17 2.59 7.65
CA ILE A 62 -0.65 3.88 8.10
C ILE A 62 0.87 3.80 8.25
N ALA A 63 1.56 4.81 7.73
CA ALA A 63 2.94 5.13 8.11
C ALA A 63 2.91 6.33 9.05
N SER A 64 3.60 6.24 10.19
CA SER A 64 3.63 7.27 11.25
C SER A 64 4.93 8.08 11.30
N SER A 65 5.92 7.78 10.44
CA SER A 65 7.21 8.46 10.43
C SER A 65 7.77 8.60 9.01
N GLY A 66 8.74 9.49 8.80
CA GLY A 66 9.24 9.88 7.47
C GLY A 66 8.35 10.93 6.79
N SER A 67 8.65 11.29 5.55
CA SER A 67 7.77 12.19 4.79
C SER A 67 6.67 11.44 4.04
N ARG A 68 5.57 12.14 3.76
CA ARG A 68 4.44 11.62 2.97
C ARG A 68 4.91 11.04 1.63
N GLU A 69 5.68 11.82 0.88
CA GLU A 69 6.11 11.47 -0.47
C GLU A 69 7.07 10.28 -0.47
N GLU A 70 8.02 10.23 0.47
CA GLU A 70 8.91 9.08 0.64
C GLU A 70 8.13 7.80 0.92
N ARG A 71 7.13 7.83 1.80
CA ARG A 71 6.34 6.64 2.15
C ARG A 71 5.46 6.17 1.01
N LYS A 72 4.79 7.10 0.31
CA LYS A 72 3.99 6.75 -0.87
C LYS A 72 4.84 6.11 -1.96
N ARG A 73 6.00 6.71 -2.26
CA ARG A 73 6.95 6.20 -3.25
C ARG A 73 7.54 4.84 -2.87
N ALA A 74 8.00 4.70 -1.62
CA ALA A 74 8.57 3.45 -1.11
C ALA A 74 7.58 2.27 -1.22
N LEU A 75 6.29 2.50 -0.95
CA LEU A 75 5.28 1.46 -1.13
C LEU A 75 5.14 1.06 -2.61
N CYS A 76 5.07 2.03 -3.52
CA CYS A 76 4.93 1.75 -4.94
C CYS A 76 6.14 0.98 -5.48
N ASP A 77 7.36 1.35 -5.06
CA ASP A 77 8.59 0.66 -5.43
C ASP A 77 8.64 -0.79 -4.91
N GLU A 78 8.22 -1.00 -3.66
CA GLU A 78 8.16 -2.34 -3.06
C GLU A 78 7.12 -3.24 -3.72
N LEU A 79 5.96 -2.69 -4.11
CA LEU A 79 4.93 -3.43 -4.82
C LEU A 79 5.39 -3.86 -6.22
N ASP A 80 6.02 -2.96 -6.96
CA ASP A 80 6.54 -3.24 -8.30
C ASP A 80 7.69 -4.27 -8.26
N ARG A 81 8.65 -4.09 -7.35
CA ARG A 81 9.71 -5.08 -7.09
C ARG A 81 9.14 -6.44 -6.74
N ALA A 82 8.05 -6.46 -5.97
CA ALA A 82 7.37 -7.70 -5.62
C ALA A 82 6.51 -8.25 -6.76
N GLY A 83 6.33 -7.55 -7.88
CA GLY A 83 5.57 -8.01 -9.06
C GLY A 83 4.06 -7.77 -8.99
N PHE A 84 3.62 -6.77 -8.21
CA PHE A 84 2.24 -6.28 -8.24
C PHE A 84 2.06 -5.25 -9.35
N GLN A 85 0.85 -5.17 -9.90
CA GLN A 85 0.46 -4.12 -10.84
C GLN A 85 -0.41 -3.11 -10.09
N ILE A 86 0.09 -1.88 -9.97
CA ILE A 86 -0.67 -0.79 -9.34
C ILE A 86 -1.58 -0.18 -10.40
N VAL A 87 -2.87 -0.48 -10.34
CA VAL A 87 -3.85 0.02 -11.32
C VAL A 87 -4.39 1.41 -10.97
N ARG A 88 -4.21 1.84 -9.71
CA ARG A 88 -4.56 3.19 -9.24
C ARG A 88 -3.69 3.59 -8.05
N GLY A 89 -3.31 4.87 -8.00
CA GLY A 89 -2.55 5.43 -6.88
C GLY A 89 -1.04 5.20 -6.98
N ASP A 90 -0.52 4.82 -8.14
CA ASP A 90 0.93 4.83 -8.37
C ASP A 90 1.42 6.28 -8.42
N VAL A 91 2.32 6.64 -7.51
CA VAL A 91 2.90 7.99 -7.42
C VAL A 91 4.25 8.12 -8.11
N ARG A 92 4.80 7.04 -8.67
CA ARG A 92 6.14 7.03 -9.26
C ARG A 92 6.22 7.73 -10.62
N GLY A 93 5.08 7.94 -11.26
CA GLY A 93 4.95 8.65 -12.54
C GLY A 93 4.47 10.09 -12.43
N ALA A 94 4.16 10.59 -11.22
CA ALA A 94 3.82 11.98 -11.01
C ALA A 94 5.12 12.79 -10.86
N ALA A 95 5.61 13.32 -11.98
CA ALA A 95 6.64 14.36 -12.03
C ALA A 95 5.99 15.74 -12.07
#